data_AF-A0A6C1SRF9-F1
#
_entry.id   AF-A0A6C1SRF9-F1
#
_cell.length_a   1.000
_cell.length_b   1.000
_cell.length_c   1.000
_cell.angle_alpha   90.00
_cell.angle_beta   90.00
_cell.angle_gamma   90.00
#
_symmetry.space_group_name_H-M   'P 1'
#
loop_
_entity.id
_entity.type
_entity.pdbx_description
1 polymer ?
#
loop_
_entity_poly.entity_id
_entity_poly.type
_entity_poly.pdbx_seq_one_letter_code
_entity_poly.pdbx_strand_id
1 'polypeptide(L)'
;MSDAYSQAALAYGTSGRNTISPRQLEAEVLLKAARKLEAVRKAWAEGAPAELDAALLYNRNLWMVFADAATGGDSPLPLATRNAVANLAVFVFKRTVEVQAGPAPGRLDALIEINKSVAAGLLASPGTDDTVPDAAAAAAAPAGRARAATA
;
A
#
# COMPACT_ATOMS: atom_id res chain seq x y z
N MET A 1 6.29 2.71 40.49
CA MET A 1 5.51 3.19 39.33
C MET A 1 6.47 3.39 38.17
N SER A 2 6.64 2.39 37.29
CA SER A 2 7.09 2.56 35.89
C SER A 2 7.32 1.26 35.09
N ASP A 3 6.81 0.09 35.49
CA ASP A 3 6.96 -1.17 34.70
C ASP A 3 5.74 -1.49 33.80
N ALA A 4 5.15 -0.47 33.18
CA ALA A 4 3.91 -0.62 32.40
C ALA A 4 3.95 0.01 31.00
N TYR A 5 5.12 0.10 30.34
CA TYR A 5 5.20 0.70 29.00
C TYR A 5 5.95 -0.09 27.93
N SER A 6 6.30 -1.36 28.17
CA SER A 6 7.03 -2.17 27.17
C SER A 6 6.36 -3.51 26.85
N GLN A 7 5.02 -3.51 26.80
CA GLN A 7 4.19 -4.68 26.41
C GLN A 7 3.10 -4.32 25.39
N ALA A 8 3.30 -3.27 24.58
CA ALA A 8 2.34 -2.86 23.54
C ALA A 8 2.93 -2.82 22.11
N ALA A 9 4.06 -3.49 21.88
CA ALA A 9 4.69 -3.59 20.56
C ALA A 9 4.94 -5.06 20.13
N LEU A 10 4.12 -5.99 20.63
CA LEU A 10 4.19 -7.42 20.28
C LEU A 10 3.06 -7.85 19.30
N ALA A 11 2.81 -7.08 18.24
CA ALA A 11 1.75 -7.43 17.28
C ALA A 11 2.00 -7.10 15.80
N TYR A 12 3.26 -7.00 15.35
CA TYR A 12 3.54 -6.87 13.91
C TYR A 12 4.40 -7.96 13.28
N GLY A 13 4.85 -8.96 14.03
CA GLY A 13 5.69 -10.00 13.45
C GLY A 13 5.50 -11.35 14.10
N THR A 14 4.35 -12.00 13.90
CA THR A 14 4.25 -13.47 13.81
C THR A 14 2.79 -13.93 13.66
N SER A 15 2.43 -14.41 12.47
CA SER A 15 1.45 -15.48 12.20
C SER A 15 1.62 -15.80 10.71
N GLY A 16 2.18 -16.92 10.25
CA GLY A 16 1.96 -18.30 10.68
C GLY A 16 1.01 -18.97 9.67
N ARG A 17 1.58 -19.64 8.66
CA ARG A 17 1.01 -20.70 7.79
C ARG A 17 -0.50 -20.64 7.46
N ASN A 18 -0.81 -20.41 6.19
CA ASN A 18 -2.13 -20.60 5.53
C ASN A 18 -3.25 -19.62 5.91
N THR A 19 -2.92 -18.34 6.11
CA THR A 19 -3.91 -17.25 6.15
C THR A 19 -3.54 -16.19 5.11
N ILE A 20 -4.52 -15.67 4.36
CA ILE A 20 -4.31 -14.58 3.40
C ILE A 20 -3.79 -13.37 4.19
N SER A 21 -2.61 -12.84 3.84
CA SER A 21 -2.05 -11.68 4.53
C SER A 21 -2.89 -10.42 4.24
N PRO A 22 -2.91 -9.42 5.15
CA PRO A 22 -3.62 -8.16 4.90
C PRO A 22 -3.23 -7.48 3.58
N ARG A 23 -1.93 -7.47 3.24
CA ARG A 23 -1.43 -6.97 1.95
C ARG A 23 -1.94 -7.76 0.76
N GLN A 24 -2.04 -9.08 0.88
CA GLN A 24 -2.61 -9.91 -0.19
C GLN A 24 -4.11 -9.61 -0.37
N LEU A 25 -4.85 -9.40 0.73
CA LEU A 25 -6.25 -9.00 0.66
C LEU A 25 -6.42 -7.62 -0.01
N GLU A 26 -5.58 -6.65 0.32
CA GLU A 26 -5.54 -5.32 -0.33
C GLU A 26 -5.28 -5.44 -1.84
N ALA A 27 -4.33 -6.27 -2.25
CA ALA A 27 -4.06 -6.54 -3.66
C ALA A 27 -5.25 -7.21 -4.36
N GLU A 28 -5.92 -8.16 -3.71
CA GLU A 28 -7.08 -8.86 -4.28
C GLU A 28 -8.27 -7.91 -4.52
N VAL A 29 -8.54 -6.97 -3.60
CA VAL A 29 -9.63 -5.99 -3.77
C VAL A 29 -9.30 -4.96 -4.85
N LEU A 30 -8.03 -4.57 -5.00
CA LEU A 30 -7.57 -3.74 -6.13
C LEU A 30 -7.73 -4.46 -7.48
N LEU A 31 -7.32 -5.73 -7.57
CA LEU A 31 -7.52 -6.53 -8.77
C LEU A 31 -9.00 -6.77 -9.07
N LYS A 32 -9.85 -6.84 -8.04
CA LYS A 32 -11.31 -6.88 -8.22
C LYS A 32 -11.85 -5.57 -8.79
N ALA A 33 -11.35 -4.41 -8.34
CA ALA A 33 -11.71 -3.11 -8.91
C ALA A 33 -11.28 -3.00 -10.38
N ALA A 34 -10.05 -3.39 -10.70
CA ALA A 34 -9.54 -3.43 -12.08
C ALA A 34 -10.43 -4.29 -12.98
N ARG A 35 -10.73 -5.54 -12.57
CA ARG A 35 -11.60 -6.45 -13.34
C ARG A 35 -13.00 -5.89 -13.60
N LYS A 36 -13.59 -5.19 -12.63
CA LYS A 36 -14.89 -4.53 -12.81
C LYS A 36 -14.84 -3.45 -13.88
N LEU A 37 -13.83 -2.59 -13.82
CA LEU A 37 -13.63 -1.52 -14.80
C LEU A 37 -13.30 -2.09 -16.19
N GLU A 38 -12.49 -3.16 -16.27
CA GLU A 38 -12.20 -3.86 -17.53
C GLU A 38 -13.45 -4.49 -18.15
N ALA A 39 -14.33 -5.09 -17.34
CA ALA A 39 -15.58 -5.66 -17.82
C ALA A 39 -16.46 -4.57 -18.46
N VAL A 40 -16.58 -3.41 -17.80
CA VAL A 40 -17.26 -2.24 -18.37
C VAL A 40 -16.57 -1.78 -19.65
N ARG A 41 -15.24 -1.61 -19.65
CA ARG A 41 -14.50 -1.21 -20.86
C ARG A 41 -14.70 -2.18 -22.02
N LYS A 42 -14.74 -3.49 -21.76
CA LYS A 42 -14.91 -4.53 -22.79
C LYS A 42 -16.35 -4.60 -23.31
N ALA A 43 -17.33 -4.34 -22.46
CA ALA A 43 -18.75 -4.32 -22.83
C ALA A 43 -19.18 -3.03 -23.55
N TRP A 44 -18.26 -2.09 -23.75
CA TRP A 44 -18.54 -0.81 -24.39
C TRP A 44 -18.91 -1.02 -25.86
N ALA A 45 -20.15 -0.66 -26.22
CA ALA A 45 -20.67 -0.69 -27.58
C ALA A 45 -20.91 0.76 -28.06
N GLU A 46 -22.12 1.08 -28.50
CA GLU A 46 -22.50 2.45 -28.92
C GLU A 46 -22.73 3.42 -27.74
N GLY A 47 -22.68 2.91 -26.50
CA GLY A 47 -22.91 3.69 -25.28
C GLY A 47 -22.24 3.10 -24.04
N ALA A 48 -22.27 3.87 -22.95
CA ALA A 48 -21.77 3.43 -21.65
C ALA A 48 -22.59 2.24 -21.11
N PRO A 49 -21.95 1.16 -20.67
CA PRO A 49 -22.66 0.05 -20.03
C PRO A 49 -23.38 0.46 -18.75
N ALA A 50 -24.48 -0.21 -18.43
CA ALA A 50 -25.28 0.06 -17.22
C ALA A 50 -24.47 -0.12 -15.92
N GLU A 51 -23.44 -0.97 -15.95
CA GLU A 51 -22.57 -1.28 -14.82
C GLU A 51 -21.49 -0.20 -14.57
N LEU A 52 -21.38 0.82 -15.43
CA LEU A 52 -20.35 1.85 -15.31
C LEU A 52 -20.37 2.52 -13.93
N ASP A 53 -21.52 3.02 -13.50
CA ASP A 53 -21.64 3.74 -12.22
C ASP A 53 -21.32 2.83 -11.03
N ALA A 54 -21.76 1.57 -11.08
CA ALA A 54 -21.46 0.60 -10.03
C ALA A 54 -19.96 0.27 -9.97
N ALA A 55 -19.28 0.16 -11.11
CA ALA A 55 -17.85 -0.09 -11.17
C ALA A 55 -17.03 1.13 -10.69
N LEU A 56 -17.43 2.34 -11.10
CA LEU A 56 -16.81 3.59 -10.64
C LEU A 56 -17.01 3.81 -9.14
N LEU A 57 -18.21 3.55 -8.62
CA LEU A 57 -18.50 3.66 -7.19
C LEU A 57 -17.68 2.67 -6.37
N TYR A 58 -17.60 1.41 -6.82
CA TYR A 58 -16.75 0.41 -6.17
C TYR A 58 -15.28 0.87 -6.10
N ASN A 59 -14.75 1.37 -7.22
CA ASN A 59 -13.39 1.87 -7.30
C ASN A 59 -13.17 3.08 -6.37
N ARG A 60 -14.08 4.06 -6.41
CA ARG A 60 -14.01 5.26 -5.55
C ARG A 60 -14.06 4.90 -4.07
N ASN A 61 -14.95 3.99 -3.67
CA ASN A 61 -15.07 3.56 -2.27
C ASN A 61 -13.80 2.87 -1.77
N LEU A 62 -13.19 2.02 -2.59
CA LEU A 62 -11.91 1.40 -2.25
C LEU A 62 -10.81 2.45 -2.00
N TRP A 63 -10.71 3.44 -2.89
CA TRP A 63 -9.72 4.51 -2.75
C TRP A 63 -10.01 5.49 -1.60
N MET A 64 -11.26 5.64 -1.16
CA MET A 64 -11.58 6.34 0.08
C MET A 64 -11.04 5.61 1.31
N VAL A 65 -11.17 4.28 1.36
CA VAL A 65 -10.64 3.46 2.46
C VAL A 65 -9.11 3.57 2.52
N PHE A 66 -8.42 3.50 1.36
CA PHE A 66 -6.97 3.64 1.31
C PHE A 66 -6.49 5.03 1.69
N ALA A 67 -7.20 6.08 1.25
CA ALA A 67 -6.87 7.45 1.64
C ALA A 67 -7.01 7.67 3.15
N ASP A 68 -8.10 7.17 3.74
CA ASP A 68 -8.35 7.25 5.18
C ASP A 68 -7.25 6.54 5.98
N ALA A 69 -6.93 5.29 5.63
CA ALA A 69 -5.87 4.52 6.27
C ALA A 69 -4.47 5.16 6.13
N ALA A 70 -4.19 5.80 5.00
CA ALA A 70 -2.90 6.46 4.75
C ALA A 70 -2.80 7.85 5.41
N THR A 71 -3.90 8.57 5.58
CA THR A 71 -3.88 9.96 6.08
C THR A 71 -4.25 10.10 7.55
N GLY A 72 -4.83 9.06 8.17
CA GLY A 72 -5.11 9.02 9.60
C GLY A 72 -3.89 9.32 10.48
N GLY A 73 -4.15 9.99 11.62
CA GLY A 73 -3.09 10.48 12.53
C GLY A 73 -2.17 9.39 13.09
N ASP A 74 -2.69 8.17 13.22
CA ASP A 74 -1.98 7.01 13.77
C ASP A 74 -1.41 6.07 12.69
N SER A 75 -1.35 6.51 11.42
CA SER A 75 -0.88 5.66 10.33
C SER A 75 0.60 5.27 10.53
N PRO A 76 0.96 3.97 10.55
CA PRO A 76 2.34 3.52 10.71
C PRO A 76 3.19 3.69 9.44
N LEU A 77 2.59 4.19 8.34
CA LEU A 77 3.26 4.34 7.06
C LEU A 77 4.22 5.54 7.06
N PRO A 78 5.40 5.43 6.43
CA PRO A 78 6.29 6.57 6.20
C PRO A 78 5.58 7.70 5.45
N LEU A 79 5.92 8.95 5.77
CA LEU A 79 5.29 10.14 5.18
C LEU A 79 5.30 10.12 3.64
N ALA A 80 6.39 9.65 3.03
CA ALA A 80 6.49 9.53 1.58
C ALA A 80 5.42 8.57 0.99
N THR A 81 5.22 7.41 1.62
CA THR A 81 4.21 6.43 1.21
C THR A 81 2.80 6.98 1.41
N ARG A 82 2.55 7.65 2.55
CA ARG A 82 1.27 8.32 2.82
C ARG A 82 0.92 9.34 1.74
N ASN A 83 1.88 10.19 1.37
CA ASN A 83 1.70 11.19 0.32
C ASN A 83 1.47 10.55 -1.06
N ALA A 84 2.18 9.47 -1.38
CA ALA A 84 1.97 8.74 -2.64
C ALA A 84 0.54 8.18 -2.74
N VAL A 85 0.03 7.55 -1.67
CA VAL A 85 -1.35 7.02 -1.62
C VAL A 85 -2.36 8.16 -1.71
N ALA A 86 -2.18 9.24 -0.98
CA ALA A 86 -3.08 10.41 -1.02
C ALA A 86 -3.16 11.04 -2.41
N ASN A 87 -2.02 11.19 -3.09
CA ASN A 87 -1.97 11.74 -4.45
C ASN A 87 -2.70 10.83 -5.46
N LEU A 88 -2.53 9.52 -5.35
CA LEU A 88 -3.25 8.56 -6.19
C LEU A 88 -4.76 8.60 -5.91
N ALA A 89 -5.18 8.71 -4.66
CA ALA A 89 -6.60 8.84 -4.30
C ALA A 89 -7.23 10.08 -4.94
N VAL A 90 -6.55 11.24 -4.85
CA VAL A 90 -7.01 12.48 -5.50
C VAL A 90 -7.14 12.31 -7.01
N PHE A 91 -6.14 11.70 -7.66
CA PHE A 91 -6.21 11.41 -9.09
C PHE A 91 -7.41 10.52 -9.43
N VAL A 92 -7.61 9.44 -8.68
CA VAL A 92 -8.72 8.51 -8.88
C VAL A 92 -10.06 9.22 -8.75
N PHE A 93 -10.26 10.04 -7.72
CA PHE A 93 -11.51 10.78 -7.51
C PHE A 93 -11.78 11.75 -8.65
N LYS A 94 -10.77 12.51 -9.08
CA LYS A 94 -10.88 13.43 -10.22
C LYS A 94 -11.25 12.66 -11.48
N ARG A 95 -10.56 11.56 -11.78
CA ARG A 95 -10.84 10.75 -12.97
C ARG A 95 -12.23 10.11 -12.91
N THR A 96 -12.70 9.68 -11.75
CA THR A 96 -14.08 9.17 -11.59
C THR A 96 -15.10 10.22 -12.00
N VAL A 97 -14.96 11.47 -11.54
CA VAL A 97 -15.86 12.57 -11.93
C VAL A 97 -15.76 12.88 -13.44
N GLU A 98 -14.54 12.88 -14.01
CA GLU A 98 -14.34 13.07 -15.45
C GLU A 98 -15.02 11.98 -16.30
N VAL A 99 -15.00 10.73 -15.86
CA VAL A 99 -15.68 9.62 -16.54
C VAL A 99 -17.20 9.78 -16.42
N GLN A 100 -17.72 10.14 -15.25
CA GLN A 100 -19.16 10.36 -15.06
C GLN A 100 -19.69 11.53 -15.90
N ALA A 101 -18.93 12.61 -16.01
CA ALA A 101 -19.31 13.78 -16.80
C ALA A 101 -19.20 13.55 -18.32
N GLY A 102 -18.34 12.63 -18.76
CA GLY A 102 -18.18 12.28 -20.16
C GLY A 102 -17.69 10.84 -20.32
N PRO A 103 -18.60 9.85 -20.29
CA PRO A 103 -18.23 8.45 -20.36
C PRO A 103 -17.52 8.11 -21.68
N ALA A 104 -16.36 7.49 -21.59
CA ALA A 104 -15.66 6.93 -22.74
C ALA A 104 -14.78 5.75 -22.28
N PRO A 105 -14.65 4.68 -23.08
CA PRO A 105 -13.96 3.46 -22.66
C PRO A 105 -12.49 3.73 -22.31
N GLY A 106 -11.78 4.53 -23.12
CA GLY A 106 -10.38 4.89 -22.88
C GLY A 106 -10.15 5.73 -21.62
N ARG A 107 -11.19 6.36 -21.04
CA ARG A 107 -11.03 7.11 -19.79
C ARG A 107 -10.89 6.18 -18.57
N LEU A 108 -11.28 4.91 -18.70
CA LEU A 108 -11.13 3.89 -17.65
C LEU A 108 -9.69 3.36 -17.54
N ASP A 109 -8.88 3.50 -18.59
CA ASP A 109 -7.57 2.85 -18.68
C ASP A 109 -6.65 3.21 -17.51
N ALA A 110 -6.58 4.50 -17.17
CA ALA A 110 -5.75 4.94 -16.05
C ALA A 110 -6.22 4.35 -14.70
N LEU A 111 -7.54 4.20 -14.49
CA LEU A 111 -8.06 3.61 -13.25
C LEU A 111 -7.75 2.11 -13.18
N ILE A 112 -7.86 1.40 -14.32
CA ILE A 112 -7.51 -0.02 -14.43
C ILE A 112 -6.03 -0.23 -14.13
N GLU A 113 -5.16 0.53 -14.80
CA GLU A 113 -3.71 0.35 -14.68
C GLU A 113 -3.19 0.74 -13.29
N ILE A 114 -3.69 1.82 -12.69
CA ILE A 114 -3.34 2.17 -11.30
C ILE A 114 -3.68 1.02 -10.35
N ASN A 115 -4.87 0.44 -10.45
CA ASN A 115 -5.27 -0.66 -9.57
C ASN A 115 -4.36 -1.90 -9.75
N LYS A 116 -4.03 -2.24 -11.00
CA LYS A 116 -3.13 -3.36 -11.30
C LYS A 116 -1.71 -3.10 -10.80
N SER A 117 -1.15 -1.92 -11.06
CA SER A 117 0.22 -1.58 -10.66
C SER A 117 0.39 -1.56 -9.15
N VAL A 118 -0.59 -0.99 -8.42
CA VAL A 118 -0.55 -1.00 -6.95
C VAL A 118 -0.69 -2.42 -6.42
N ALA A 119 -1.62 -3.22 -6.96
CA ALA A 119 -1.76 -4.62 -6.57
C ALA A 119 -0.48 -5.43 -6.83
N ALA A 120 0.15 -5.24 -8.00
CA ALA A 120 1.40 -5.89 -8.33
C ALA A 120 2.52 -5.50 -7.36
N GLY A 121 2.62 -4.22 -6.99
CA GLY A 121 3.58 -3.75 -5.98
C GLY A 121 3.36 -4.38 -4.59
N LEU A 122 2.10 -4.51 -4.17
CA LEU A 122 1.73 -5.16 -2.90
C LEU A 122 2.06 -6.66 -2.89
N LEU A 123 1.88 -7.35 -4.02
CA LEU A 123 2.19 -8.78 -4.17
C LEU A 123 3.70 -9.03 -4.31
N ALA A 124 4.42 -8.14 -4.99
CA ALA A 124 5.87 -8.25 -5.21
C ALA A 124 6.70 -7.87 -3.98
N SER A 125 6.11 -7.14 -3.03
CA SER A 125 6.75 -6.78 -1.77
C SER A 125 6.37 -7.81 -0.70
N PRO A 126 7.15 -8.89 -0.48
CA PRO A 126 7.10 -9.59 0.80
C PRO A 126 7.35 -8.52 1.85
N GLY A 127 6.48 -8.40 2.86
CA GLY A 127 6.52 -7.29 3.83
C GLY A 127 7.95 -6.93 4.20
N THR A 128 8.45 -5.80 3.71
CA THR A 128 9.78 -5.30 4.02
C THR A 128 9.73 -4.67 5.40
N ASP A 129 9.48 -5.52 6.39
CA ASP A 129 10.12 -5.42 7.70
C ASP A 129 11.31 -6.37 7.60
N ASP A 130 12.48 -5.84 7.24
CA ASP A 130 13.82 -6.37 7.53
C ASP A 130 14.82 -5.69 6.60
N THR A 131 15.91 -5.18 7.18
CA THR A 131 17.04 -4.46 6.57
C THR A 131 16.90 -2.93 6.44
N VAL A 132 16.88 -2.26 7.59
CA VAL A 132 17.82 -1.14 7.75
C VAL A 132 19.22 -1.79 7.84
N PRO A 133 20.16 -1.53 6.92
CA PRO A 133 21.56 -1.89 7.17
C PRO A 133 22.02 -1.07 8.37
N ASP A 134 22.30 -1.75 9.49
CA ASP A 134 23.04 -1.16 10.59
C ASP A 134 24.43 -0.75 10.09
N ALA A 135 24.55 0.52 9.70
CA ALA A 135 25.81 1.17 9.38
C ALA A 135 26.49 1.73 10.66
N ALA A 136 26.28 1.13 11.83
CA ALA A 136 26.86 1.56 13.10
C ALA A 136 27.44 0.43 13.97
N ALA A 137 27.83 -0.71 13.39
CA ALA A 137 28.57 -1.78 14.10
C ALA A 137 29.97 -2.07 13.55
N ALA A 138 30.66 -1.06 13.01
CA ALA A 138 32.07 -1.15 12.62
C ALA A 138 32.90 0.02 13.19
N ALA A 139 32.82 0.26 14.50
CA ALA A 139 33.75 1.14 15.20
C ALA A 139 33.80 0.83 16.71
N ALA A 140 34.36 -0.33 17.08
CA ALA A 140 34.83 -0.55 18.45
C ALA A 140 35.93 -1.61 18.46
N ALA A 141 37.15 -1.22 18.09
CA ALA A 141 38.34 -1.96 18.50
C ALA A 141 38.61 -1.66 19.98
N PRO A 142 38.80 -2.67 20.86
CA PRO A 142 39.25 -2.38 22.21
C PRO A 142 40.76 -2.19 22.22
N ALA A 143 41.17 -0.99 22.62
CA ALA A 143 42.52 -0.69 23.05
C ALA A 143 42.83 -1.34 24.42
N GLY A 144 43.84 -2.21 24.44
CA GLY A 144 44.91 -2.20 25.44
C GLY A 144 44.66 -2.82 26.83
N ARG A 145 45.54 -3.78 27.18
CA ARG A 145 46.20 -3.77 28.50
C ARG A 145 47.71 -4.03 28.37
N ALA A 146 48.47 -3.14 29.00
CA ALA A 146 49.93 -3.07 29.16
C ALA A 146 50.47 -4.18 30.09
N ARG A 147 51.62 -4.83 29.80
CA ARG A 147 53.06 -4.49 30.09
C ARG A 147 53.59 -5.07 31.41
N ALA A 148 54.70 -5.82 31.32
CA ALA A 148 55.88 -5.89 32.22
C ALA A 148 56.84 -6.94 31.61
N ALA A 149 58.04 -6.63 31.09
CA ALA A 149 59.30 -6.17 31.70
C ALA A 149 60.02 -7.19 32.61
N THR A 150 61.36 -7.11 32.59
CA THR A 150 62.41 -7.90 33.30
C THR A 150 62.76 -9.26 32.67
N ALA A 151 64.01 -9.61 32.41
CA ALA A 151 65.32 -8.94 32.48
C ALA A 151 66.27 -9.70 31.54
#